data_AF-A0A349E3R7-F1
#
_entry.id   AF-A0A349E3R7-F1
#
_cell.length_a   1.000
_cell.length_b   1.000
_cell.length_c   1.000
_cell.angle_alpha   90.00
_cell.angle_beta   90.00
_cell.angle_gamma   90.00
#
_symmetry.space_group_name_H-M   'P 1'
#
loop_
_entity.id
_entity.type
_entity.pdbx_description
1 polymer ?
#
loop_
_entity_poly.entity_id
_entity_poly.type
_entity_poly.pdbx_seq_one_letter_code
_entity_poly.pdbx_strand_id
1 'polypeptide(L)'
;MKELTSETVVEHIFTTPNPETGSQPPAHFAWILFENDTIYLSFPNELTPLEASFDELANVAKEELHKLGPAVGGTPSADFNVNKVSWYPDDFVFMITYNHNHIFNFGIYQEEASDLTVGLMGRAARGEDAETLKIKKIRNFKGEIKSLEA
;
A
#
# COMPACT_ATOMS: atom_id res chain seq x y z
N MET A 1 -19.36 9.79 -9.89
CA MET A 1 -17.91 9.55 -9.83
C MET A 1 -17.70 8.10 -9.47
N LYS A 2 -16.71 7.43 -10.07
CA LYS A 2 -16.36 6.06 -9.68
C LYS A 2 -15.79 6.15 -8.26
N GLU A 3 -16.25 5.29 -7.35
CA GLU A 3 -15.76 5.26 -5.97
C GLU A 3 -14.26 4.93 -5.97
N LEU A 4 -13.44 5.80 -5.37
CA LEU A 4 -12.02 5.59 -5.23
C LEU A 4 -11.78 4.66 -4.05
N THR A 5 -11.01 3.60 -4.29
CA THR A 5 -10.55 2.65 -3.27
C THR A 5 -9.03 2.51 -3.35
N SER A 6 -8.39 2.05 -2.27
CA SER A 6 -6.93 1.79 -2.22
C SER A 6 -6.46 0.91 -3.37
N GLU A 7 -7.25 -0.10 -3.75
CA GLU A 7 -7.01 -0.97 -4.91
C GLU A 7 -7.01 -0.19 -6.23
N THR A 8 -8.02 0.64 -6.48
CA THR A 8 -8.08 1.43 -7.73
C THR A 8 -6.98 2.48 -7.79
N VAL A 9 -6.61 3.05 -6.63
CA VAL A 9 -5.58 4.07 -6.52
C VAL A 9 -4.19 3.46 -6.76
N VAL A 10 -3.85 2.35 -6.10
CA VAL A 10 -2.56 1.68 -6.31
C VAL A 10 -2.41 1.21 -7.75
N GLU A 11 -3.47 0.66 -8.35
CA GLU A 11 -3.41 0.22 -9.75
C GLU A 11 -3.17 1.40 -10.68
N HIS A 12 -3.87 2.52 -10.49
CA HIS A 12 -3.71 3.70 -11.33
C HIS A 12 -2.28 4.27 -11.24
N ILE A 13 -1.75 4.46 -10.03
CA ILE A 13 -0.42 5.04 -9.81
C ILE A 13 0.69 4.21 -10.46
N PHE A 14 0.62 2.88 -10.34
CA PHE A 14 1.68 1.99 -10.83
C PHE A 14 1.47 1.49 -12.27
N THR A 15 0.42 1.96 -12.97
CA THR A 15 0.18 1.66 -14.40
C THR A 15 0.12 2.88 -15.30
N THR A 16 0.24 4.08 -14.74
CA THR A 16 0.21 5.33 -15.51
C THR A 16 1.47 6.17 -15.27
N PRO A 17 1.90 6.97 -16.26
CA PRO A 17 3.01 7.89 -16.06
C PRO A 17 2.77 8.85 -14.91
N ASN A 18 3.81 9.16 -14.16
CA ASN A 18 3.75 10.16 -13.10
C ASN A 18 3.42 11.54 -13.71
N PRO A 19 2.36 12.23 -13.23
CA PRO A 19 1.91 13.49 -13.82
C PRO A 19 2.87 14.66 -13.57
N GLU A 20 3.69 14.59 -12.52
CA GLU A 20 4.65 15.65 -12.17
C GLU A 20 5.98 15.47 -12.90
N THR A 21 6.50 14.24 -12.92
CA THR A 21 7.86 13.97 -13.43
C THR A 21 7.87 13.38 -14.84
N GLY A 22 6.73 12.87 -15.33
CA GLY A 22 6.65 12.11 -16.59
C GLY A 22 7.28 10.71 -16.51
N SER A 23 7.75 10.28 -15.33
CA SER A 23 8.36 8.96 -15.14
C SER A 23 7.39 7.86 -15.51
N GLN A 24 7.87 6.87 -16.28
CA GLN A 24 7.06 5.73 -16.68
C GLN A 24 6.86 4.76 -15.53
N PRO A 25 5.71 4.04 -15.48
CA PRO A 25 5.48 3.01 -14.49
C PRO A 25 6.52 1.87 -14.61
N PRO A 26 6.74 1.12 -13.53
CA PRO A 26 7.62 -0.04 -13.55
C PRO A 26 7.12 -1.11 -14.54
N ALA A 27 8.04 -1.78 -15.24
CA ALA A 27 7.69 -2.84 -16.20
C ALA A 27 6.99 -4.04 -15.53
N HIS A 28 7.37 -4.34 -14.29
CA HIS A 28 6.80 -5.41 -13.47
C HIS A 28 6.65 -4.93 -12.03
N PHE A 29 5.47 -5.15 -11.45
CA PHE A 29 5.19 -4.90 -10.05
C PHE A 29 4.06 -5.81 -9.57
N ALA A 30 4.05 -6.07 -8.27
CA ALA A 30 2.99 -6.77 -7.57
C ALA A 30 2.57 -5.94 -6.36
N TRP A 31 1.30 -6.02 -5.97
CA TRP A 31 0.84 -5.44 -4.72
C TRP A 31 -0.02 -6.45 -3.96
N ILE A 32 0.10 -6.39 -2.64
CA ILE A 32 -0.64 -7.20 -1.69
C ILE A 32 -1.42 -6.22 -0.82
N LEU A 33 -2.74 -6.35 -0.81
CA LEU A 33 -3.65 -5.51 -0.05
C LEU A 33 -4.18 -6.30 1.16
N PHE A 34 -3.87 -5.80 2.35
CA PHE A 34 -4.38 -6.31 3.61
C PHE A 34 -5.81 -5.82 3.90
N GLU A 35 -6.46 -6.40 4.90
CA GLU A 35 -7.86 -6.15 5.22
C GLU A 35 -8.14 -4.67 5.52
N ASN A 36 -7.23 -4.00 6.24
CA ASN A 36 -7.35 -2.59 6.63
C ASN A 36 -6.55 -1.65 5.71
N ASP A 37 -6.52 -1.94 4.40
CA ASP A 37 -5.94 -1.08 3.37
C ASP A 37 -4.42 -0.84 3.46
N THR A 38 -3.70 -1.63 4.25
CA THR A 38 -2.24 -1.66 4.18
C THR A 38 -1.81 -2.35 2.89
N ILE A 39 -0.86 -1.75 2.19
CA ILE A 39 -0.33 -2.25 0.94
C ILE A 39 1.13 -2.61 1.12
N TYR A 40 1.50 -3.82 0.71
CA TYR A 40 2.89 -4.19 0.42
C TYR A 40 3.11 -4.17 -1.10
N LEU A 41 4.07 -3.37 -1.56
CA LEU A 41 4.46 -3.24 -2.96
C LEU A 41 5.76 -4.00 -3.23
N SER A 42 5.72 -4.95 -4.16
CA SER A 42 6.90 -5.70 -4.57
C SER A 42 7.31 -5.43 -6.01
N PHE A 43 8.62 -5.50 -6.23
CA PHE A 43 9.29 -5.55 -7.52
C PHE A 43 10.07 -6.85 -7.61
N PRO A 44 10.25 -7.44 -8.81
CA PRO A 44 10.95 -8.71 -8.94
C PRO A 44 12.33 -8.68 -8.26
N ASN A 45 12.57 -9.62 -7.36
CA ASN A 45 13.83 -9.77 -6.63
C ASN A 45 14.04 -11.25 -6.25
N GLU A 46 15.06 -11.54 -5.44
CA GLU A 46 15.39 -12.92 -5.04
C GLU A 46 14.29 -13.59 -4.20
N LEU A 47 13.53 -12.83 -3.39
CA LEU A 47 12.47 -13.33 -2.53
C LEU A 47 11.12 -13.44 -3.26
N THR A 48 10.91 -12.60 -4.27
CA THR A 48 9.70 -12.54 -5.09
C THR A 48 10.11 -12.48 -6.56
N PRO A 49 10.57 -13.60 -7.15
CA PRO A 49 10.94 -13.64 -8.55
C PRO A 49 9.71 -13.36 -9.45
N LEU A 50 9.94 -13.07 -10.73
CA LEU A 50 8.87 -12.72 -11.67
C LEU A 50 7.75 -13.78 -11.77
N GLU A 51 8.10 -15.05 -11.56
CA GLU A 51 7.20 -16.20 -11.57
C GLU A 51 6.65 -16.56 -10.18
N ALA A 52 6.86 -15.71 -9.17
CA ALA A 52 6.34 -15.93 -7.83
C ALA A 52 4.82 -16.13 -7.87
N SER A 53 4.38 -17.20 -7.22
CA SER A 53 2.99 -17.51 -6.99
C SER A 53 2.33 -16.50 -6.05
N PHE A 54 0.99 -16.49 -6.05
CA PHE A 54 0.22 -15.69 -5.10
C PHE A 54 0.57 -15.99 -3.64
N ASP A 55 0.87 -17.26 -3.32
CA ASP A 55 1.15 -17.68 -1.95
C ASP A 55 2.56 -17.25 -1.51
N GLU A 56 3.55 -17.27 -2.41
CA GLU A 56 4.89 -16.72 -2.14
C GLU A 56 4.83 -15.20 -1.91
N LEU A 57 4.12 -14.47 -2.77
CA LEU A 57 3.89 -13.03 -2.60
C LEU A 57 3.20 -12.71 -1.26
N ALA A 58 2.17 -13.49 -0.91
CA ALA A 58 1.47 -13.36 0.37
C ALA A 58 2.40 -13.59 1.56
N ASN A 59 3.21 -14.64 1.53
CA ASN A 59 4.10 -14.99 2.63
C ASN A 59 5.14 -13.90 2.86
N VAL A 60 5.78 -13.39 1.80
CA VAL A 60 6.75 -12.29 1.92
C VAL A 60 6.08 -11.03 2.46
N ALA A 61 4.90 -10.66 1.95
CA ALA A 61 4.18 -9.49 2.44
C ALA A 61 3.84 -9.59 3.94
N LYS A 62 3.39 -10.77 4.40
CA LYS A 62 3.12 -11.02 5.82
C LYS A 62 4.38 -10.93 6.67
N GLU A 63 5.48 -11.51 6.21
CA GLU A 63 6.77 -11.44 6.91
C GLU A 63 7.27 -10.01 7.04
N GLU A 64 7.23 -9.23 5.96
CA GLU A 64 7.67 -7.82 5.97
C GLU A 64 6.79 -6.95 6.87
N LEU A 65 5.46 -7.12 6.80
CA LEU A 65 4.53 -6.41 7.69
C LEU A 65 4.73 -6.81 9.16
N HIS A 66 4.92 -8.09 9.44
CA HIS A 66 5.20 -8.58 10.79
C HIS A 66 6.52 -8.05 11.35
N LYS A 67 7.58 -8.01 10.53
CA LYS A 67 8.89 -7.41 10.91
C LYS A 67 8.77 -5.93 11.23
N LEU A 68 8.00 -5.19 10.43
CA LEU A 68 7.71 -3.79 10.70
C LEU A 68 6.92 -3.62 12.01
N GLY A 69 6.02 -4.56 12.29
CA GLY A 69 5.33 -4.70 13.57
C GLY A 69 4.37 -3.56 13.89
N PRO A 70 3.76 -3.59 15.08
CA PRO A 70 2.84 -2.55 15.52
C PRO A 70 3.57 -1.21 15.74
N ALA A 71 2.79 -0.14 15.72
CA ALA A 71 3.31 1.21 15.87
C ALA A 71 3.62 1.52 17.35
N VAL A 72 4.90 1.45 17.76
CA VAL A 72 5.30 1.69 19.16
C VAL A 72 5.66 3.16 19.36
N GLY A 73 4.87 3.85 20.19
CA GLY A 73 5.08 5.27 20.50
C GLY A 73 6.50 5.54 21.01
N GLY A 74 7.13 6.61 20.50
CA GLY A 74 8.51 6.96 20.84
C GLY A 74 9.59 6.16 20.10
N THR A 75 9.21 5.34 19.11
CA THR A 75 10.15 4.63 18.24
C THR A 75 9.89 4.98 16.76
N PRO A 76 10.87 4.77 15.86
CA PRO A 76 10.68 4.99 14.43
C PRO A 76 9.54 4.17 13.80
N SER A 77 9.06 3.09 14.44
CA SER A 77 7.92 2.31 13.93
C SER A 77 6.58 3.04 14.08
N ALA A 78 6.54 4.13 14.86
CA ALA A 78 5.37 5.00 14.97
C ALA A 78 5.42 6.22 14.03
N ASP A 79 6.56 6.47 13.39
CA ASP A 79 6.71 7.58 12.47
C ASP A 79 5.98 7.30 11.15
N PHE A 80 5.38 8.35 10.61
CA PHE A 80 4.73 8.33 9.30
C PHE A 80 4.95 9.66 8.58
N ASN A 81 4.88 9.61 7.26
CA ASN A 81 4.76 10.79 6.42
C ASN A 81 3.47 10.71 5.62
N VAL A 82 2.84 11.86 5.40
CA VAL A 82 1.63 11.99 4.59
C VAL A 82 1.96 12.85 3.39
N ASN A 83 1.61 12.36 2.21
CA ASN A 83 1.80 13.09 0.95
C ASN A 83 0.49 13.04 0.16
N LYS A 84 0.03 14.19 -0.35
CA LYS A 84 -1.09 14.21 -1.29
C LYS A 84 -0.68 13.56 -2.61
N VAL A 85 -1.55 12.75 -3.19
CA VAL A 85 -1.26 11.99 -4.41
C VAL A 85 -1.55 12.85 -5.65
N SER A 86 -0.50 13.16 -6.41
CA SER A 86 -0.58 14.10 -7.54
C SER A 86 -1.41 13.64 -8.74
N TRP A 87 -1.73 12.35 -8.85
CA TRP A 87 -2.66 11.81 -9.85
C TRP A 87 -4.11 12.25 -9.61
N TYR A 88 -4.42 12.70 -8.40
CA TYR A 88 -5.75 13.10 -7.97
C TYR A 88 -5.71 14.51 -7.36
N PRO A 89 -5.39 15.55 -8.15
CA PRO A 89 -5.19 16.90 -7.61
C PRO A 89 -6.46 17.49 -6.99
N ASP A 90 -7.63 17.12 -7.52
CA ASP A 90 -8.94 17.62 -7.11
C ASP A 90 -9.61 16.75 -6.03
N ASP A 91 -9.05 15.58 -5.71
CA ASP A 91 -9.56 14.68 -4.66
C ASP A 91 -8.68 14.73 -3.41
N PHE A 92 -9.20 14.21 -2.30
CA PHE A 92 -8.48 14.07 -1.03
C PHE A 92 -7.89 12.68 -0.89
N VAL A 93 -6.93 12.37 -1.78
CA VAL A 93 -6.18 11.12 -1.80
C VAL A 93 -4.77 11.36 -1.26
N PHE A 94 -4.41 10.63 -0.22
CA PHE A 94 -3.13 10.74 0.47
C PHE A 94 -2.42 9.40 0.52
N MET A 95 -1.10 9.40 0.34
CA MET A 95 -0.23 8.26 0.61
C MET A 95 0.39 8.42 1.99
N ILE A 96 0.22 7.40 2.84
CA ILE A 96 0.83 7.32 4.17
C ILE A 96 1.99 6.34 4.10
N THR A 97 3.21 6.83 4.28
CA THR A 97 4.42 6.00 4.29
C THR A 97 4.98 5.87 5.70
N TYR A 98 5.66 4.76 5.98
CA TYR A 98 6.24 4.45 7.28
C TYR A 98 7.76 4.32 7.18
N ASN A 99 8.41 3.94 8.28
CA ASN A 99 9.81 3.49 8.28
C ASN A 99 9.99 2.12 7.58
N HIS A 100 9.46 2.00 6.35
CA HIS A 100 9.53 0.83 5.49
C HIS A 100 9.30 1.24 4.02
N ASN A 101 10.20 0.84 3.13
CA ASN A 101 10.20 1.32 1.74
C ASN A 101 9.06 0.76 0.87
N HIS A 102 8.47 -0.36 1.29
CA HIS A 102 7.50 -1.12 0.49
C HIS A 102 6.11 -1.19 1.13
N ILE A 103 5.91 -0.60 2.32
CA ILE A 103 4.65 -0.66 3.05
C ILE A 103 4.08 0.74 3.20
N PHE A 104 2.83 0.92 2.80
CA PHE A 104 2.11 2.19 2.88
C PHE A 104 0.60 1.97 2.92
N ASN A 105 -0.16 3.02 3.20
CA ASN A 105 -1.62 3.04 3.04
C ASN A 105 -2.02 4.18 2.09
N PHE A 106 -3.22 4.09 1.52
CA PHE A 106 -3.90 5.25 0.94
C PHE A 106 -5.03 5.70 1.86
N GLY A 107 -5.06 7.00 2.19
CA GLY A 107 -6.19 7.65 2.83
C GLY A 107 -7.03 8.37 1.79
N ILE A 108 -8.31 8.02 1.66
CA ILE A 108 -9.24 8.58 0.67
C ILE A 108 -10.40 9.21 1.44
N TYR A 109 -10.59 10.51 1.27
CA TYR A 109 -11.57 11.29 2.04
C TYR A 109 -12.53 12.05 1.12
N GLN A 110 -13.72 12.37 1.63
CA GLN A 110 -14.71 13.20 0.92
C GLN A 110 -14.43 14.70 1.09
N GLU A 111 -13.71 15.06 2.15
CA GLU A 111 -13.33 16.42 2.50
C GLU A 111 -11.86 16.48 2.95
N GLU A 112 -11.32 17.68 3.03
CA GLU A 112 -9.94 17.89 3.47
C GLU A 112 -9.74 17.37 4.89
N ALA A 113 -8.68 16.60 5.08
CA ALA A 113 -8.26 16.08 6.37
C ALA A 113 -6.83 16.53 6.66
N SER A 114 -6.54 16.84 7.92
CA SER A 114 -5.18 17.21 8.31
C SER A 114 -4.21 16.04 8.18
N ASP A 115 -2.96 16.30 7.82
CA ASP A 115 -1.91 15.28 7.70
C ASP A 115 -1.77 14.43 8.97
N LEU A 116 -1.92 15.04 10.16
CA LEU A 116 -1.89 14.32 11.42
C LEU A 116 -3.04 13.32 11.54
N THR A 117 -4.26 13.71 11.17
CA THR A 117 -5.44 12.82 11.18
C THR A 117 -5.24 11.68 10.20
N VAL A 118 -4.85 11.98 8.97
CA VAL A 118 -4.62 11.00 7.90
C VAL A 118 -3.56 9.99 8.33
N GLY A 119 -2.43 10.48 8.83
CA GLY A 119 -1.32 9.63 9.24
C GLY A 119 -1.63 8.78 10.48
N LEU A 120 -2.37 9.29 11.46
CA LEU A 120 -2.83 8.51 12.61
C LEU A 120 -3.78 7.38 12.21
N MET A 121 -4.69 7.64 11.27
CA MET A 121 -5.62 6.61 10.76
C MET A 121 -4.87 5.52 9.99
N GLY A 122 -3.96 5.89 9.08
CA GLY A 122 -3.12 4.92 8.38
C GLY A 122 -2.27 4.10 9.36
N ARG A 123 -1.65 4.76 10.35
CA ARG A 123 -0.85 4.10 11.39
C ARG A 123 -1.67 3.07 12.18
N ALA A 124 -2.92 3.38 12.53
CA ALA A 124 -3.80 2.48 13.25
C ALA A 124 -4.19 1.26 12.39
N ALA A 125 -4.63 1.50 11.15
CA ALA A 125 -4.97 0.46 10.18
C ALA A 125 -3.80 -0.52 9.93
N ARG A 126 -2.59 0.00 9.68
CA ARG A 126 -1.38 -0.83 9.56
C ARG A 126 -1.09 -1.62 10.82
N GLY A 127 -1.31 -1.02 12.00
CA GLY A 127 -1.15 -1.72 13.27
C GLY A 127 -2.05 -2.95 13.37
N GLU A 128 -3.33 -2.81 13.00
CA GLU A 128 -4.30 -3.90 12.97
C GLU A 128 -3.94 -4.98 11.93
N ASP A 129 -3.50 -4.59 10.74
CA ASP A 129 -3.03 -5.54 9.72
C ASP A 129 -1.75 -6.28 10.16
N ALA A 130 -0.85 -5.64 10.92
CA ALA A 130 0.35 -6.28 11.45
C ALA A 130 0.05 -7.32 12.54
N GLU A 131 -1.09 -7.20 13.23
CA GLU A 131 -1.58 -8.16 14.20
C GLU A 131 -2.34 -9.32 13.54
N THR A 132 -3.20 -9.03 12.56
CA THR A 132 -4.08 -10.03 11.94
C THR A 132 -3.45 -10.76 10.76
N LEU A 133 -2.57 -10.09 10.01
CA LEU A 133 -1.92 -10.56 8.79
C LEU A 133 -2.91 -11.11 7.73
N LYS A 134 -4.13 -10.57 7.73
CA LYS A 134 -5.18 -10.95 6.78
C LYS A 134 -5.01 -10.21 5.47
N ILE A 135 -4.85 -10.96 4.39
CA ILE A 135 -4.76 -10.43 3.03
C ILE A 135 -6.13 -10.52 2.38
N LYS A 136 -6.57 -9.43 1.77
CA LYS A 136 -7.83 -9.33 1.03
C LYS A 136 -7.63 -9.58 -0.47
N LYS A 137 -6.56 -9.02 -1.06
CA LYS A 137 -6.29 -9.13 -2.50
C LYS A 137 -4.80 -9.14 -2.80
N ILE A 138 -4.44 -9.79 -3.89
CA ILE A 138 -3.07 -9.81 -4.42
C ILE A 138 -3.14 -9.62 -5.92
N ARG A 139 -2.33 -8.70 -6.44
CA ARG A 139 -1.98 -8.63 -7.86
C ARG A 139 -0.57 -9.14 -8.07
N ASN A 140 -0.39 -10.13 -8.95
CA ASN A 140 0.93 -10.66 -9.27
C ASN A 140 1.66 -9.80 -10.33
N PHE A 141 2.90 -10.18 -10.68
CA PHE A 141 3.71 -9.46 -11.67
C PHE A 141 3.16 -9.50 -13.10
N LYS A 142 2.23 -10.41 -13.40
CA LYS A 142 1.53 -10.53 -14.69
C LYS A 142 0.27 -9.67 -14.76
N GLY A 143 -0.09 -9.00 -13.66
CA GLY A 143 -1.30 -8.18 -13.55
C GLY A 143 -2.57 -8.97 -13.23
N GLU A 144 -2.45 -10.25 -12.87
CA GLU A 144 -3.58 -11.07 -12.46
C GLU A 144 -3.91 -10.81 -11.00
N ILE A 145 -5.21 -10.72 -10.67
CA ILE A 145 -5.69 -10.42 -9.33
C ILE A 145 -6.38 -11.64 -8.73
N LYS A 146 -5.95 -12.03 -7.51
CA LYS A 146 -6.60 -13.04 -6.67
C LYS A 146 -7.22 -12.34 -5.47
N SER A 147 -8.53 -12.47 -5.30
CA SER A 147 -9.20 -12.10 -4.05
C SER A 147 -9.14 -13.28 -3.09
N LEU A 148 -8.90 -12.99 -1.82
CA LEU A 148 -8.92 -13.98 -0.74
C LEU A 148 -10.14 -13.69 0.13
N GLU A 149 -10.82 -14.75 0.56
CA GLU A 149 -11.85 -14.63 1.59
C GLU A 149 -11.14 -14.28 2.90
N ALA A 150 -11.42 -13.09 3.45
CA ALA A 150 -10.87 -12.59 4.71
C ALA A 150 -11.64 -13.13 5.94
#